data_AF-I1RFA0-F1
#
_entry.id   AF-I1RFA0-F1
#
_cell.length_a   1.000
_cell.length_b   1.000
_cell.length_c   1.000
_cell.angle_alpha   90.00
_cell.angle_beta   90.00
_cell.angle_gamma   90.00
#
_symmetry.space_group_name_H-M   'P 1'
#
loop_
_entity.id
_entity.type
_entity.pdbx_description
1 polymer ?
#
loop_
_entity_poly.entity_id
_entity_poly.type
_entity_poly.pdbx_seq_one_letter_code
_entity_poly.pdbx_strand_id
1 'polypeptide(L)'
;MPNYFTINGPNTPLANGSLIAAMHSTVDYIVRWVRKMSTQDIKFIQVRQDALDEYNSCIQESLKRTVWTGNCRSWFKNGEVDARVIAMYPGSVLHFQEMLQDFRTEDFEFEYTVKNRFQFMGNGLTLREINDGDLSWYMVK
;
A
#
# COMPACT_ATOMS: atom_id res chain seq x y z
N MET A 1 2.30 13.30 -5.96
CA MET A 1 3.75 13.03 -6.07
C MET A 1 3.90 11.63 -6.66
N PRO A 2 4.36 11.49 -7.91
CA PRO A 2 4.51 10.18 -8.55
C PRO A 2 5.66 9.37 -7.96
N ASN A 3 5.54 8.04 -7.99
CA ASN A 3 6.61 7.07 -7.66
C ASN A 3 7.26 7.29 -6.28
N TYR A 4 6.49 7.78 -5.31
CA TYR A 4 6.97 8.04 -3.96
C TYR A 4 6.24 7.15 -2.96
N PHE A 5 7.02 6.44 -2.14
CA PHE A 5 6.51 5.58 -1.08
C PHE A 5 7.14 5.98 0.26
N THR A 6 6.40 5.76 1.35
CA THR A 6 6.91 5.99 2.71
C THR A 6 6.68 4.75 3.55
N ILE A 7 7.59 4.52 4.50
CA ILE A 7 7.47 3.48 5.52
C ILE A 7 7.39 4.22 6.85
N ASN A 8 6.42 3.88 7.69
CA ASN A 8 6.10 4.60 8.92
C ASN A 8 5.74 6.07 8.69
N GLY A 9 5.01 6.34 7.61
CA GLY A 9 4.41 7.64 7.35
C GLY A 9 3.22 7.94 8.26
N PRO A 10 2.52 9.07 8.01
CA PRO A 10 1.25 9.38 8.65
C PRO A 10 0.23 8.23 8.54
N ASN A 11 -0.73 8.17 9.45
CA ASN A 11 -1.77 7.14 9.49
C ASN A 11 -1.22 5.69 9.48
N THR A 12 -0.10 5.43 10.17
CA THR A 12 0.48 4.08 10.33
C THR A 12 0.24 3.57 11.75
N PRO A 13 0.08 2.24 11.98
CA PRO A 13 -0.01 1.72 13.34
C PRO A 13 1.35 1.76 14.06
N LEU A 14 1.63 2.88 14.73
CA LEU A 14 2.89 3.12 15.45
C LEU A 14 2.89 2.63 16.90
N ALA A 15 1.74 2.62 17.55
CA ALA A 15 1.59 2.36 18.99
C ALA A 15 0.49 1.34 19.34
N ASN A 16 -0.18 0.79 18.33
CA ASN A 16 -1.33 -0.13 18.43
C ASN A 16 -1.00 -1.53 17.87
N GLY A 17 0.23 -1.98 18.07
CA GLY A 17 0.71 -3.33 17.74
C GLY A 17 2.20 -3.35 17.40
N SER A 18 2.64 -4.41 16.72
CA SER A 18 4.03 -4.53 16.29
C SER A 18 4.35 -3.60 15.11
N LEU A 19 5.18 -2.60 15.36
CA LEU A 19 5.68 -1.70 14.33
C LEU A 19 6.44 -2.45 13.22
N ILE A 20 7.25 -3.45 13.59
CA ILE A 20 8.02 -4.27 12.63
C ILE A 20 7.07 -5.05 11.71
N ALA A 21 5.96 -5.56 12.23
CA ALA A 21 4.96 -6.27 11.43
C ALA A 21 4.29 -5.33 10.41
N ALA A 22 3.96 -4.10 10.83
CA ALA A 22 3.43 -3.08 9.92
C ALA A 22 4.44 -2.70 8.83
N MET A 23 5.71 -2.48 9.19
CA MET A 23 6.78 -2.20 8.23
C MET A 23 6.92 -3.32 7.20
N HIS A 24 6.91 -4.58 7.64
CA HIS A 24 7.01 -5.74 6.75
C HIS A 24 5.90 -5.70 5.69
N SER A 25 4.64 -5.55 6.10
CA SER A 25 3.52 -5.51 5.17
C SER A 25 3.56 -4.29 4.23
N THR A 26 4.03 -3.13 4.70
CA THR A 26 4.27 -1.97 3.83
C THR A 26 5.36 -2.26 2.80
N VAL A 27 6.48 -2.86 3.20
CA VAL A 27 7.57 -3.23 2.28
C VAL A 27 7.09 -4.24 1.24
N ASP A 28 6.34 -5.27 1.64
CA ASP A 28 5.76 -6.25 0.70
C ASP A 28 4.85 -5.59 -0.32
N TYR A 29 3.99 -4.66 0.11
CA TYR A 29 3.13 -3.89 -0.77
C TYR A 29 3.93 -3.04 -1.77
N ILE A 30 5.00 -2.37 -1.31
CA ILE A 30 5.90 -1.60 -2.19
C ILE A 30 6.59 -2.51 -3.20
N VAL A 31 7.10 -3.67 -2.77
CA VAL A 31 7.75 -4.65 -3.66
C VAL A 31 6.78 -5.15 -4.73
N ARG A 32 5.50 -5.37 -4.40
CA ARG A 32 4.47 -5.73 -5.38
C ARG A 32 4.28 -4.65 -6.43
N TRP A 33 4.24 -3.36 -6.03
CA TRP A 33 4.21 -2.24 -6.97
C TRP A 33 5.46 -2.20 -7.85
N VAL A 34 6.65 -2.28 -7.28
CA VAL A 34 7.91 -2.26 -8.03
C VAL A 34 7.96 -3.39 -9.07
N ARG A 35 7.58 -4.61 -8.66
CA ARG A 35 7.47 -5.76 -9.60
C ARG A 35 6.46 -5.50 -10.70
N LYS A 36 5.25 -5.04 -10.37
CA LYS A 36 4.23 -4.69 -11.38
C LYS A 36 4.73 -3.62 -12.34
N MET A 37 5.34 -2.56 -11.84
CA MET A 37 5.83 -1.47 -12.67
C MET A 37 6.95 -1.94 -13.62
N SER A 38 7.91 -2.70 -13.11
CA SER A 38 9.02 -3.23 -13.91
C SER A 38 8.61 -4.27 -14.96
N THR A 39 7.57 -5.07 -14.69
CA THR A 39 7.13 -6.15 -15.58
C THR A 39 6.07 -5.71 -16.58
N GLN A 40 5.35 -4.62 -16.31
CA GLN A 40 4.23 -4.15 -17.12
C GLN A 40 4.49 -2.80 -17.79
N ASP A 41 5.75 -2.36 -17.87
CA ASP A 41 6.13 -1.11 -18.54
C ASP A 41 5.37 0.12 -18.00
N ILE A 42 5.17 0.18 -16.68
CA ILE A 42 4.48 1.32 -16.04
C ILE A 42 5.50 2.42 -15.74
N LYS A 43 5.28 3.60 -16.33
CA LYS A 43 6.14 4.78 -16.21
C LYS A 43 6.06 5.43 -14.83
N PHE A 44 4.84 5.65 -14.37
CA PHE A 44 4.60 6.20 -13.06
C PHE A 44 3.30 5.69 -12.47
N ILE A 45 3.24 5.71 -11.14
CA ILE A 45 2.02 5.54 -10.37
C ILE A 45 1.85 6.74 -9.44
N GLN A 46 0.62 7.13 -9.19
CA GLN A 46 0.27 8.15 -8.21
C GLN A 46 -1.09 7.81 -7.59
N VAL A 47 -1.25 8.05 -6.29
CA VAL A 47 -2.55 7.91 -5.62
C VAL A 47 -3.49 8.98 -6.17
N ARG A 48 -4.71 8.59 -6.55
CA ARG A 48 -5.72 9.54 -7.00
C ARG A 48 -6.17 10.43 -5.83
N GLN A 49 -6.44 11.70 -6.12
CA GLN A 49 -6.79 12.66 -5.07
C GLN A 49 -8.12 12.31 -4.38
N ASP A 50 -9.11 11.84 -5.14
CA ASP A 50 -10.40 11.37 -4.61
C ASP A 50 -10.23 10.22 -3.61
N ALA A 51 -9.46 9.20 -3.98
CA ALA A 51 -9.17 8.06 -3.11
C ALA A 51 -8.45 8.48 -1.81
N LEU A 52 -7.53 9.43 -1.90
CA LEU A 52 -6.82 9.98 -0.73
C LEU A 52 -7.77 10.72 0.22
N ASP A 53 -8.69 11.53 -0.32
CA ASP A 53 -9.63 12.33 0.47
C ASP A 53 -10.69 11.43 1.14
N GLU A 54 -11.19 10.43 0.43
CA GLU A 54 -12.11 9.42 0.96
C GLU A 54 -11.44 8.59 2.07
N TYR A 55 -10.22 8.10 1.84
CA TYR A 55 -9.45 7.37 2.84
C TYR A 55 -9.22 8.22 4.10
N ASN A 56 -8.77 9.47 3.94
CA ASN A 56 -8.55 10.36 5.07
C ASN A 56 -9.84 10.64 5.84
N SER A 57 -10.96 10.84 5.16
CA SER A 57 -12.26 11.08 5.81
C SER A 57 -12.68 9.87 6.67
N CYS A 58 -12.56 8.67 6.12
CA CYS A 58 -12.86 7.41 6.83
C CYS A 58 -11.96 7.20 8.06
N ILE A 59 -10.65 7.42 7.90
CA ILE A 59 -9.66 7.27 8.97
C ILE A 59 -9.92 8.27 10.10
N GLN A 60 -10.16 9.54 9.76
CA GLN A 60 -10.38 10.57 10.77
C GLN A 60 -11.69 10.37 11.53
N GLU A 61 -12.75 9.91 10.86
CA GLU A 61 -13.99 9.56 11.54
C GLU A 61 -13.79 8.38 12.51
N SER A 62 -13.03 7.37 12.09
CA SER A 62 -12.70 6.22 12.94
C SER A 62 -11.85 6.64 14.15
N LEU A 63 -10.89 7.55 13.97
CA LEU A 63 -10.01 8.04 15.04
C LEU A 63 -10.78 8.77 16.15
N LYS A 64 -11.89 9.44 15.86
CA LYS A 64 -12.74 10.11 16.87
C LYS A 64 -13.21 9.16 17.98
N ARG A 65 -13.32 7.87 17.68
CA ARG A 65 -13.80 6.83 18.59
C ARG A 65 -12.68 6.15 19.38
N THR A 66 -11.44 6.63 19.26
CA THR A 66 -10.26 6.00 19.85
C THR A 66 -9.65 6.86 20.95
N VAL A 67 -8.75 6.28 21.75
CA VAL A 67 -8.02 7.02 22.80
C VAL A 67 -7.07 8.08 22.23
N TRP A 68 -6.75 8.04 20.93
CA TRP A 68 -5.79 8.95 20.30
C TRP A 68 -6.28 10.39 20.25
N THR A 69 -7.59 10.62 20.34
CA THR A 69 -8.21 11.95 20.42
C THR A 69 -8.39 12.46 21.85
N GLY A 70 -7.96 11.70 22.87
CA GLY A 70 -8.11 12.09 24.27
C GLY A 70 -7.43 13.43 24.60
N ASN A 71 -7.87 14.07 25.68
CA ASN A 71 -7.42 15.40 26.14
C ASN A 71 -5.97 15.37 26.70
N CYS A 72 -5.00 15.16 25.81
CA CYS A 72 -3.57 15.10 26.12
C CYS A 72 -2.76 15.70 24.98
N ARG A 73 -1.70 16.44 25.31
CA ARG A 73 -0.76 16.95 24.32
C ARG A 73 0.14 15.81 23.82
N SER A 74 0.18 15.58 22.51
CA SER A 74 1.03 14.54 21.93
C SER A 74 1.57 14.91 20.57
N TRP A 75 2.70 14.31 20.20
CA TRP A 75 3.22 14.37 18.82
C TRP A 75 2.20 13.87 17.79
N PHE A 76 1.31 12.94 18.17
CA PHE A 76 0.27 12.42 17.29
C PHE A 76 -0.72 13.49 16.81
N LYS A 77 -0.84 14.59 17.58
CA LYS A 77 -1.68 15.75 17.30
C LYS A 77 -0.84 17.01 17.07
N ASN A 78 0.38 16.85 16.53
CA ASN A 78 1.31 17.94 16.27
C ASN A 78 1.62 18.81 17.50
N GLY A 79 1.63 18.21 18.69
CA GLY A 79 1.91 18.94 19.93
C GLY A 79 0.74 19.76 20.48
N GLU A 80 -0.47 19.57 19.97
CA GLU A 80 -1.68 20.25 20.45
C GLU A 80 -2.61 19.29 21.20
N VAL A 81 -3.53 19.85 21.99
CA VAL A 81 -4.45 19.09 22.84
C VAL A 81 -5.71 18.66 22.09
N ASP A 82 -6.34 19.54 21.30
CA ASP A 82 -7.60 19.24 20.60
C ASP A 82 -7.45 19.24 19.07
N ALA A 83 -6.24 18.97 18.58
CA ALA A 83 -5.96 18.94 17.14
C ALA A 83 -6.23 17.57 16.50
N ARG A 84 -6.30 17.59 15.16
CA ARG A 84 -6.41 16.40 14.32
C ARG A 84 -5.27 15.42 14.61
N VAL A 85 -5.60 14.14 14.75
CA VAL A 85 -4.60 13.07 14.86
C VAL A 85 -4.02 12.80 13.48
N ILE A 86 -2.71 13.00 13.32
CA ILE A 86 -1.98 12.89 12.05
C ILE A 86 -1.11 11.64 11.94
N ALA A 87 -0.64 11.11 13.07
CA ALA A 87 0.35 10.04 13.06
C ALA A 87 -0.28 8.63 13.04
N MET A 88 -1.42 8.46 13.71
CA MET A 88 -1.93 7.15 14.10
C MET A 88 -2.95 6.57 13.12
N TYR A 89 -2.85 5.26 12.88
CA TYR A 89 -3.91 4.46 12.27
C TYR A 89 -4.97 4.04 13.32
N PRO A 90 -6.28 4.11 13.03
CA PRO A 90 -7.34 3.80 14.00
C PRO A 90 -7.56 2.30 14.25
N GLY A 91 -7.22 1.43 13.28
CA GLY A 91 -7.43 -0.02 13.38
C GLY A 91 -6.29 -0.78 14.06
N SER A 92 -6.36 -2.11 14.15
CA SER A 92 -5.25 -2.94 14.64
C SER A 92 -4.15 -3.09 13.58
N VAL A 93 -2.95 -3.52 13.99
CA VAL A 93 -1.91 -3.92 13.02
C VAL A 93 -2.42 -5.03 12.09
N LEU A 94 -3.16 -6.02 12.59
CA LEU A 94 -3.70 -7.10 11.76
C LEU A 94 -4.63 -6.57 10.67
N HIS A 95 -5.54 -5.66 11.03
CA HIS A 95 -6.43 -5.01 10.06
C HIS A 95 -5.64 -4.23 9.00
N PHE A 96 -4.59 -3.52 9.41
CA PHE A 96 -3.70 -2.82 8.47
C PHE A 96 -2.97 -3.79 7.52
N GLN A 97 -2.52 -4.95 8.02
CA GLN A 97 -1.87 -5.97 7.21
C GLN A 97 -2.84 -6.57 6.19
N GLU A 98 -4.05 -6.94 6.59
CA GLU A 98 -5.09 -7.47 5.70
C GLU A 98 -5.48 -6.45 4.63
N MET A 99 -5.61 -5.16 5.01
CA MET A 99 -5.87 -4.08 4.05
C MET A 99 -4.77 -3.95 2.98
N LEU A 100 -3.50 -4.16 3.34
CA LEU A 100 -2.38 -4.13 2.40
C LEU A 100 -2.19 -5.44 1.60
N GLN A 101 -2.80 -6.54 2.04
CA GLN A 101 -2.81 -7.78 1.25
C GLN A 101 -3.69 -7.65 0.02
N ASP A 102 -4.80 -6.90 0.11
CA ASP A 102 -5.60 -6.55 -1.05
C ASP A 102 -4.89 -5.47 -1.90
N PHE A 103 -4.57 -5.82 -3.14
CA PHE A 103 -3.76 -4.97 -4.01
C PHE A 103 -4.64 -4.12 -4.90
N ARG A 104 -5.26 -3.14 -4.25
CA ARG A 104 -6.17 -2.18 -4.85
C ARG A 104 -5.44 -1.20 -5.76
N THR A 105 -5.33 -1.58 -7.03
CA THR A 105 -4.70 -0.74 -8.06
C THR A 105 -5.65 0.34 -8.59
N GLU A 106 -6.95 0.19 -8.39
CA GLU A 106 -8.00 1.13 -8.78
C GLU A 106 -7.93 2.47 -8.04
N ASP A 107 -7.26 2.52 -6.88
CA ASP A 107 -7.06 3.74 -6.09
C ASP A 107 -5.91 4.61 -6.65
N PHE A 108 -5.22 4.12 -7.69
CA PHE A 108 -4.07 4.76 -8.30
C PHE A 108 -4.34 5.13 -9.77
N GLU A 109 -3.74 6.23 -10.19
CA GLU A 109 -3.54 6.56 -11.59
C GLU A 109 -2.13 6.15 -12.03
N PHE A 110 -2.00 5.70 -13.27
CA PHE A 110 -0.71 5.31 -13.84
C PHE A 110 -0.70 5.40 -15.36
N GLU A 111 0.49 5.58 -15.93
CA GLU A 111 0.74 5.66 -17.38
C GLU A 111 1.75 4.58 -17.79
N TYR A 112 1.54 3.98 -18.95
CA TYR A 112 2.49 3.04 -19.55
C TYR A 112 3.57 3.79 -20.35
N THR A 113 4.81 3.30 -20.34
CA THR A 113 5.88 3.79 -21.24
C THR A 113 5.65 3.36 -22.69
N VAL A 114 4.85 2.30 -22.88
CA VAL A 114 4.53 1.66 -24.15
C VAL A 114 3.13 2.03 -24.65
N LYS A 115 2.92 2.00 -25.98
CA LYS A 115 1.60 2.26 -26.58
C LYS A 115 0.62 1.12 -26.34
N ASN A 116 1.10 -0.13 -26.36
CA ASN A 116 0.26 -1.30 -26.20
C ASN A 116 0.40 -1.86 -24.78
N ARG A 117 -0.68 -1.79 -23.99
CA ARG A 117 -0.71 -2.29 -22.60
C ARG A 117 -0.45 -3.79 -22.46
N PHE A 118 -0.52 -4.57 -23.53
CA PHE A 118 -0.26 -6.01 -23.53
C PHE A 118 1.18 -6.35 -23.92
N GLN A 119 2.07 -5.36 -24.09
CA GLN A 119 3.47 -5.60 -24.42
C GLN A 119 4.21 -6.42 -23.36
N PHE A 120 3.74 -6.41 -22.11
CA PHE A 120 4.24 -7.26 -21.02
C PHE A 120 4.17 -8.76 -21.31
N MET A 121 3.35 -9.21 -22.26
CA MET A 121 3.25 -10.62 -22.66
C MET A 121 4.52 -11.12 -23.36
N GLY A 122 5.41 -10.21 -23.79
CA GLY A 122 6.69 -10.56 -24.39
C GLY A 122 6.54 -11.44 -25.63
N ASN A 123 7.25 -12.56 -25.65
CA ASN A 123 7.24 -13.55 -26.73
C ASN A 123 6.25 -14.71 -26.49
N GLY A 124 5.43 -14.66 -25.45
CA GLY A 124 4.45 -15.70 -25.12
C GLY A 124 5.04 -16.95 -24.45
N LEU A 125 6.34 -16.97 -24.13
CA LEU A 125 6.99 -18.07 -23.40
C LEU A 125 7.27 -17.66 -21.96
N THR A 126 7.08 -18.60 -21.04
CA THR A 126 7.46 -18.46 -19.64
C THR A 126 8.96 -18.71 -19.45
N LEU A 127 9.54 -18.14 -18.39
CA LEU A 127 10.90 -18.48 -17.97
C LEU A 127 11.08 -19.98 -17.67
N ARG A 128 9.99 -20.68 -17.34
CA ARG A 128 10.04 -22.11 -17.06
C ARG A 128 10.23 -22.94 -18.33
N GLU A 129 9.57 -22.55 -19.42
CA GLU A 129 9.76 -23.18 -20.74
C GLU A 129 11.17 -22.96 -21.27
N ILE A 130 11.74 -21.77 -21.05
CA ILE A 130 13.09 -21.42 -21.54
C ILE A 130 14.19 -22.17 -20.77
N ASN A 131 13.96 -22.50 -19.50
CA ASN A 131 14.95 -23.10 -18.61
C ASN A 131 14.73 -24.61 -18.37
N ASP A 132 14.02 -25.30 -19.27
CA ASP A 132 13.71 -26.74 -19.17
C ASP A 132 13.09 -27.16 -17.81
N GLY A 133 12.23 -26.31 -17.23
CA GLY A 133 11.59 -26.56 -15.96
C GLY A 133 10.33 -27.43 -16.05
N ASP A 134 9.75 -27.81 -14.91
CA ASP A 134 8.53 -28.64 -14.87
C ASP A 134 7.28 -27.94 -15.45
N LEU A 135 6.91 -28.32 -16.67
CA LEU A 135 5.74 -27.78 -17.39
C LEU A 135 4.39 -28.26 -16.83
N SER A 136 4.40 -29.25 -15.93
CA SER A 136 3.21 -29.85 -15.31
C SER A 136 2.94 -29.35 -13.89
N TRP A 137 3.58 -28.25 -13.47
CA TRP A 137 3.48 -27.69 -12.11
C TRP A 137 2.04 -27.46 -11.61
N TYR A 138 1.09 -27.24 -12.52
CA TYR A 138 -0.32 -27.00 -12.22
C TYR A 138 -1.16 -28.28 -12.08
N MET A 139 -0.62 -29.45 -12.39
CA MET A 139 -1.33 -30.74 -12.28
C MET A 139 -1.25 -31.36 -10.88
N VAL A 140 -0.35 -30.86 -10.03
CA VAL A 140 -0.18 -31.37 -8.67
C VAL A 140 -1.26 -30.74 -7.78
N LYS A 141 -2.22 -31.57 -7.37
CA LYS A 141 -3.24 -31.25 -6.35
C LYS A 141 -2.68 -31.42 -4.94
#